data_AF-A0A9P3NK06-F1
#
_entry.id   AF-A0A9P3NK06-F1
#
_cell.length_a   1.000
_cell.length_b   1.000
_cell.length_c   1.000
_cell.angle_alpha   90.00
_cell.angle_beta   90.00
_cell.angle_gamma   90.00
#
_symmetry.space_group_name_H-M   'P 1'
#
loop_
_entity.id
_entity.type
_entity.pdbx_description
1 polymer ?
#
loop_
_entity_poly.entity_id
_entity_poly.type
_entity_poly.pdbx_seq_one_letter_code
_entity_poly.pdbx_strand_id
1 'polypeptide(L)'
;MVVHSTHRADARDPDPALPSSPCVTSPESDNSESVNRPAIVQARRLLQRRLRIGITDGRIFIGRFNCLDKQGNIILHDCVEFRRASPAADPADPRRTESLEERMASATSADPSPLVEQRRLGLVLIMAKDRVWCDVECGLEEKLESISLS
;
A
#
# COMPACT_ATOMS: atom_id res chain seq x y z
N MET A 1 -28.12 -86.45 -19.99
CA MET A 1 -29.44 -86.24 -19.35
C MET A 1 -29.77 -84.76 -19.47
N VAL A 2 -30.93 -84.46 -20.06
CA VAL A 2 -31.41 -83.14 -20.51
C VAL A 2 -31.95 -82.32 -19.33
N VAL A 3 -31.81 -80.98 -19.37
CA VAL A 3 -32.81 -79.88 -19.21
C VAL A 3 -32.04 -78.56 -18.97
N HIS A 4 -31.99 -77.55 -19.86
CA HIS A 4 -32.96 -76.53 -20.31
C HIS A 4 -33.60 -75.64 -19.23
N SER A 5 -33.39 -74.32 -19.41
CA SER A 5 -34.30 -73.18 -19.11
C SER A 5 -34.38 -72.67 -17.66
N THR A 6 -34.47 -71.37 -17.31
CA THR A 6 -34.76 -70.10 -18.01
C THR A 6 -34.62 -68.89 -17.06
N HIS A 7 -34.40 -67.68 -17.63
CA HIS A 7 -34.85 -66.34 -17.17
C HIS A 7 -34.19 -65.71 -15.90
N ARG A 8 -33.97 -64.39 -15.75
CA ARG A 8 -34.48 -63.16 -16.41
C ARG A 8 -33.57 -61.96 -16.06
N ALA A 9 -33.47 -61.03 -17.01
CA ALA A 9 -33.10 -59.61 -16.98
C ALA A 9 -32.63 -58.94 -15.68
N ASP A 10 -31.59 -58.11 -15.80
CA ASP A 10 -31.79 -56.68 -15.56
C ASP A 10 -30.98 -55.85 -16.57
N ALA A 11 -31.67 -54.92 -17.19
CA ALA A 11 -31.20 -54.05 -18.24
C ALA A 11 -31.03 -52.66 -17.62
N ARG A 12 -29.80 -52.13 -17.63
CA ARG A 12 -29.57 -50.68 -17.61
C ARG A 12 -28.43 -50.35 -18.55
N ASP A 13 -28.83 -49.68 -19.62
CA ASP A 13 -27.99 -49.12 -20.68
C ASP A 13 -26.85 -48.24 -20.15
N PRO A 14 -25.73 -48.16 -20.89
CA PRO A 14 -24.72 -47.14 -20.66
C PRO A 14 -25.27 -45.75 -21.03
N ASP A 15 -24.99 -44.77 -20.16
CA ASP A 15 -25.34 -43.36 -20.31
C ASP A 15 -24.97 -42.82 -21.71
N PRO A 16 -25.93 -42.32 -22.53
CA PRO A 16 -25.64 -41.78 -23.85
C PRO A 16 -24.87 -40.45 -23.73
N ALA A 17 -23.71 -40.43 -24.40
CA ALA A 17 -22.86 -39.26 -24.58
C ALA A 17 -23.66 -37.97 -24.85
N LEU A 18 -23.49 -36.98 -23.95
CA LEU A 18 -23.95 -35.63 -24.20
C LEU A 18 -23.10 -34.99 -25.32
N PRO A 19 -23.72 -34.27 -26.27
CA PRO A 19 -23.03 -33.66 -27.40
C PRO A 19 -22.10 -32.54 -26.93
N SER A 20 -20.87 -32.57 -27.45
CA SER A 20 -19.91 -31.47 -27.44
C SER A 20 -20.54 -30.20 -28.01
N SER A 21 -20.87 -29.25 -27.15
CA SER A 21 -21.21 -27.89 -27.56
C SER A 21 -20.02 -27.27 -28.29
N PRO A 22 -20.16 -26.78 -29.54
CA PRO A 22 -19.13 -25.97 -30.15
C PRO A 22 -19.11 -24.62 -29.43
N CYS A 23 -18.11 -24.40 -28.58
CA CYS A 23 -17.86 -23.09 -28.01
C CYS A 23 -17.52 -22.13 -29.17
N VAL A 24 -18.49 -21.26 -29.47
CA VAL A 24 -18.36 -20.11 -30.33
C VAL A 24 -17.05 -19.39 -30.04
N THR A 25 -16.26 -19.21 -31.09
CA THR A 25 -15.11 -18.31 -31.17
C THR A 25 -15.53 -16.94 -30.66
N SER A 26 -15.26 -16.68 -29.38
CA SER A 26 -15.17 -15.31 -28.90
C SER A 26 -13.81 -14.79 -29.34
N PRO A 27 -13.70 -13.59 -29.93
CA PRO A 27 -12.39 -12.97 -30.12
C PRO A 27 -11.85 -12.71 -28.72
N GLU A 28 -10.94 -13.57 -28.26
CA GLU A 28 -10.12 -13.29 -27.09
C GLU A 28 -9.43 -11.96 -27.39
N SER A 29 -9.90 -10.94 -26.69
CA SER A 29 -9.50 -9.56 -26.89
C SER A 29 -7.99 -9.50 -26.70
N ASP A 30 -7.32 -9.10 -27.76
CA ASP A 30 -5.88 -8.92 -27.84
C ASP A 30 -5.35 -8.20 -26.59
N ASN A 31 -4.67 -8.94 -25.72
CA ASN A 31 -4.08 -8.47 -24.46
C ASN A 31 -2.77 -7.68 -24.69
N SER A 32 -2.64 -7.04 -25.86
CA SER A 32 -1.43 -6.32 -26.27
C SER A 32 -1.28 -4.93 -25.63
N GLU A 33 -2.32 -4.40 -24.97
CA GLU A 33 -2.29 -3.08 -24.31
C GLU A 33 -1.53 -3.03 -22.97
N SER A 34 -0.99 -4.16 -22.49
CA SER A 34 -0.35 -4.24 -21.16
C SER A 34 1.16 -3.93 -21.16
N VAL A 35 1.83 -3.94 -22.32
CA VAL A 35 3.29 -4.07 -22.34
C VAL A 35 4.07 -2.74 -22.33
N ASN A 36 3.46 -1.60 -22.67
CA ASN A 36 4.25 -0.38 -22.89
C ASN A 36 3.64 0.96 -22.41
N ARG A 37 2.87 0.96 -21.31
CA ARG A 37 2.49 2.23 -20.69
C ARG A 37 3.66 2.79 -19.87
N PRO A 38 4.22 3.97 -20.20
CA PRO A 38 5.38 4.52 -19.49
C PRO A 38 5.11 4.71 -18.00
N ALA A 39 3.85 5.00 -17.62
CA ALA A 39 3.42 5.07 -16.22
C ALA A 39 3.57 3.74 -15.46
N ILE A 40 3.31 2.59 -16.11
CA ILE A 40 3.49 1.27 -15.49
C ILE A 40 4.98 1.00 -15.29
N VAL A 41 5.82 1.32 -16.28
CA VAL A 41 7.27 1.19 -16.16
C VAL A 41 7.82 2.06 -15.03
N GLN A 42 7.34 3.31 -14.92
CA GLN A 42 7.69 4.22 -13.83
C GLN A 42 7.24 3.68 -12.47
N ALA A 43 5.98 3.26 -12.34
CA ALA A 43 5.47 2.67 -11.10
C ALA A 43 6.28 1.44 -10.68
N ARG A 44 6.63 0.56 -11.63
CA ARG A 44 7.48 -0.61 -11.36
C ARG A 44 8.87 -0.25 -10.86
N ARG A 45 9.46 0.85 -11.34
CA ARG A 45 10.77 1.36 -10.85
C ARG A 45 10.69 1.93 -9.44
N LEU A 46 9.51 2.38 -9.02
CA LEU A 46 9.29 2.92 -7.68
C LEU A 46 9.03 1.80 -6.65
N LEU A 47 8.68 0.58 -7.07
CA LEU A 47 8.43 -0.53 -6.14
C LEU A 47 9.62 -0.74 -5.22
N GLN A 48 9.32 -0.98 -3.94
CA GLN A 48 10.29 -1.14 -2.84
C GLN A 48 11.13 0.12 -2.54
N ARG A 49 10.93 1.24 -3.26
CA ARG A 49 11.50 2.54 -2.89
C ARG A 49 10.76 3.14 -1.71
N ARG A 50 11.48 3.92 -0.90
CA ARG A 50 10.88 4.74 0.14
C ARG A 50 10.16 5.93 -0.49
N LEU A 51 8.89 6.08 -0.15
CA LEU A 51 8.08 7.24 -0.51
C LEU A 51 7.74 8.03 0.75
N ARG A 52 7.72 9.35 0.59
CA ARG A 52 7.22 10.30 1.56
C ARG A 52 5.90 10.86 1.02
N ILE A 53 4.82 10.72 1.78
CA ILE A 53 3.45 11.04 1.33
C ILE A 53 2.78 11.91 2.37
N GLY A 54 2.38 13.12 1.96
CA GLY A 54 1.53 13.99 2.76
C GLY A 54 0.06 13.75 2.48
N ILE A 55 -0.76 13.66 3.52
CA ILE A 55 -2.21 13.52 3.38
C ILE A 55 -2.99 14.74 3.89
N THR A 56 -4.27 14.81 3.54
CA THR A 56 -5.15 15.97 3.75
C THR A 56 -5.34 16.37 5.22
N ASP A 57 -5.22 15.43 6.16
CA ASP A 57 -5.33 15.71 7.60
C ASP A 57 -4.02 16.26 8.22
N GLY A 58 -2.99 16.46 7.39
CA GLY A 58 -1.71 17.01 7.82
C GLY A 58 -0.73 15.98 8.37
N ARG A 59 -1.04 14.68 8.31
CA ARG A 59 -0.09 13.60 8.58
C ARG A 59 0.87 13.39 7.41
N ILE A 60 2.06 12.90 7.74
CA ILE A 60 3.06 12.49 6.77
C ILE A 60 3.37 11.01 7.00
N PHE A 61 3.32 10.22 5.93
CA PHE A 61 3.69 8.82 5.93
C PHE A 61 5.00 8.62 5.20
N ILE A 62 5.93 7.90 5.81
CA ILE A 62 7.17 7.46 5.18
C ILE A 62 7.19 5.94 5.22
N GLY A 63 7.29 5.30 4.06
CA GLY A 63 7.30 3.84 3.99
C GLY A 63 7.74 3.35 2.62
N ARG A 64 7.92 2.04 2.48
CA ARG A 64 8.31 1.42 1.22
C ARG A 64 7.08 1.17 0.35
N PHE A 65 7.14 1.60 -0.89
CA PHE A 65 6.05 1.47 -1.85
C PHE A 65 5.89 0.03 -2.33
N ASN A 66 4.75 -0.57 -2.01
CA ASN A 66 4.47 -1.96 -2.37
C ASN A 66 3.51 -2.10 -3.55
N CYS A 67 2.47 -1.26 -3.59
CA CYS A 67 1.40 -1.38 -4.58
C CYS A 67 0.82 -0.02 -4.95
N LEU A 68 0.39 0.08 -6.22
CA LEU A 68 -0.47 1.14 -6.74
C LEU A 68 -1.61 0.47 -7.50
N ASP A 69 -2.85 0.81 -7.15
CA ASP A 69 -4.02 0.31 -7.87
C ASP A 69 -4.43 1.24 -9.03
N LYS A 70 -5.45 0.83 -9.79
CA LYS A 70 -5.99 1.61 -10.91
C LYS A 70 -6.57 2.97 -10.50
N GLN A 71 -7.07 3.08 -9.26
CA GLN A 71 -7.64 4.32 -8.72
C GLN A 71 -6.56 5.26 -8.16
N GLY A 72 -5.31 4.80 -8.12
CA GLY A 72 -4.19 5.54 -7.58
C GLY A 72 -4.06 5.42 -6.06
N ASN A 73 -4.70 4.44 -5.41
CA ASN A 73 -4.47 4.14 -4.01
C ASN A 73 -3.09 3.48 -3.85
N ILE A 74 -2.39 3.83 -2.77
CA ILE A 74 -1.01 3.39 -2.53
C ILE A 74 -0.95 2.53 -1.27
N ILE A 75 -0.22 1.41 -1.34
CA ILE A 75 0.12 0.60 -0.17
C ILE A 75 1.59 0.82 0.17
N LEU A 76 1.85 1.21 1.42
CA LEU A 76 3.19 1.31 2.01
C LEU A 76 3.41 0.21 3.05
N HIS A 77 4.59 -0.39 3.09
CA HIS A 77 5.04 -1.26 4.20
C HIS A 77 6.18 -0.61 5.00
N ASP A 78 6.46 -1.17 6.19
CA ASP A 78 7.40 -0.60 7.18
C ASP A 78 7.14 0.89 7.46
N CYS A 79 5.87 1.28 7.40
CA CYS A 79 5.47 2.67 7.36
C CYS A 79 5.55 3.33 8.75
N VAL A 80 6.04 4.56 8.74
CA VAL A 80 6.11 5.47 9.87
C VAL A 80 5.20 6.66 9.58
N GLU A 81 4.28 6.92 10.50
CA GLU A 81 3.44 8.10 10.53
C GLU A 81 4.12 9.20 11.37
N PHE A 82 4.06 10.42 10.86
CA PHE A 82 4.49 11.65 11.51
C PHE A 82 3.27 12.56 11.66
N ARG A 83 2.90 12.83 12.92
CA ARG A 83 1.81 13.73 13.29
C ARG A 83 2.39 15.05 13.78
N ARG A 84 1.78 16.18 13.41
CA ARG A 84 2.07 17.46 14.06
C ARG A 84 1.73 17.31 15.55
N ALA A 85 2.64 17.68 16.45
CA ALA A 85 2.28 17.83 17.85
C ALA A 85 1.11 18.81 17.94
N SER A 86 -0.03 18.35 18.44
CA SER A 86 -0.97 19.28 19.06
C SER A 86 -0.23 19.89 20.26
N PRO A 87 -0.07 21.22 20.35
CA PRO A 87 0.31 21.82 21.63
C PRO A 87 -0.73 21.33 22.64
N ALA A 88 -0.25 20.63 23.67
CA ALA A 88 -1.00 19.79 24.60
C ALA A 88 -2.50 20.12 24.74
N ALA A 89 -3.34 19.11 24.63
CA ALA A 89 -4.67 19.15 25.21
C ALA A 89 -4.56 19.57 26.69
N ASP A 90 -5.37 20.58 27.04
CA ASP A 90 -5.67 21.13 28.37
C ASP A 90 -4.69 22.12 29.01
N PRO A 91 -4.74 23.42 28.62
CA PRO A 91 -4.20 24.54 29.41
C PRO A 91 -5.00 24.85 30.71
N ALA A 92 -5.84 23.94 31.21
CA ALA A 92 -6.81 24.19 32.27
C ALA A 92 -6.46 23.58 33.65
N ASP A 93 -5.26 23.03 33.85
CA ASP A 93 -4.78 22.60 35.19
C ASP A 93 -3.86 23.68 35.83
N PRO A 94 -4.39 24.52 36.73
CA PRO A 94 -3.64 25.60 37.38
C PRO A 94 -2.71 25.13 38.51
N ARG A 95 -2.44 23.82 38.70
CA ARG A 95 -1.61 23.32 39.82
C ARG A 95 -0.16 22.97 39.46
N ARG A 96 0.34 23.39 38.30
CA ARG A 96 1.78 23.28 37.92
C ARG A 96 2.40 24.61 37.49
N THR A 97 1.99 25.70 38.15
CA THR A 97 2.53 27.06 38.01
C THR A 97 3.68 27.35 38.97
N GLU A 98 4.58 26.40 39.19
CA GLU A 98 5.84 26.66 39.92
C GLU A 98 7.02 26.04 39.16
N SER A 99 7.28 26.60 37.97
CA SER A 99 8.59 26.64 37.26
C SER A 99 8.41 27.24 35.86
N LEU A 100 7.67 28.36 35.73
CA LEU A 100 7.40 29.01 34.43
C LEU A 100 8.54 29.94 34.00
N GLU A 101 9.36 30.41 34.95
CA GLU A 101 10.44 31.37 34.68
C GLU A 101 11.70 30.71 34.11
N GLU A 102 12.04 29.47 34.49
CA GLU A 102 13.22 28.77 33.94
C GLU A 102 13.02 28.31 32.49
N ARG A 103 11.77 28.17 32.01
CA ARG A 103 11.49 27.69 30.64
C ARG A 103 11.30 28.79 29.61
N MET A 104 11.19 30.05 30.03
CA MET A 104 11.12 31.21 29.14
C MET A 104 12.52 31.75 28.77
N ALA A 105 13.57 31.35 29.48
CA ALA A 105 14.96 31.73 29.19
C ALA A 105 15.61 30.95 28.03
N SER A 106 14.94 29.94 27.47
CA SER A 106 15.44 29.15 26.32
C SER A 106 14.70 29.45 25.02
N ALA A 107 14.02 30.59 24.92
CA ALA A 107 13.35 31.06 23.70
C ALA A 107 14.21 32.03 22.88
N THR A 108 15.54 31.99 23.05
CA THR A 108 16.51 32.76 22.26
C THR A 108 17.65 31.87 21.77
N SER A 109 17.35 30.84 20.98
CA SER A 109 18.25 30.32 19.95
C SER A 109 17.51 29.29 19.10
N ALA A 110 17.49 29.54 17.79
CA ALA A 110 17.28 28.61 16.69
C ALA A 110 16.68 27.22 16.97
N ASP A 111 15.58 26.96 16.26
CA ASP A 111 14.92 25.67 15.98
C ASP A 111 13.73 25.25 16.87
N PRO A 112 12.52 25.77 16.59
CA PRO A 112 11.29 25.14 17.04
C PRO A 112 11.00 23.94 16.13
N SER A 113 11.76 22.85 16.24
CA SER A 113 11.31 21.58 15.67
C SER A 113 9.97 21.24 16.36
N PRO A 114 8.81 21.32 15.67
CA PRO A 114 7.56 20.93 16.29
C PRO A 114 7.74 19.48 16.73
N LEU A 115 7.38 19.11 17.96
CA LEU A 115 7.54 17.76 18.48
C LEU A 115 6.69 16.78 17.64
N VAL A 116 7.20 16.34 16.50
CA VAL A 116 6.45 15.49 15.57
C VAL A 116 6.27 14.13 16.24
N GLU A 117 5.04 13.77 16.59
CA GLU A 117 4.76 12.46 17.17
C GLU A 117 4.97 11.39 16.09
N GLN A 118 5.88 10.45 16.34
CA GLN A 118 6.22 9.38 15.42
C GLN A 118 5.53 8.06 15.83
N ARG A 119 4.84 7.41 14.89
CA ARG A 119 4.19 6.09 15.12
C ARG A 119 4.57 5.09 14.02
N ARG A 120 5.07 3.91 14.41
CA ARG A 120 5.30 2.79 13.48
C ARG A 120 3.98 2.05 13.24
N LEU A 121 3.58 1.92 11.98
CA LEU A 121 2.30 1.34 11.59
C LEU A 121 2.44 0.02 10.83
N GLY A 122 3.60 -0.25 10.21
CA GLY A 122 3.77 -1.44 9.39
C GLY A 122 3.14 -1.26 8.02
N LEU A 123 1.98 -1.87 7.77
CA LEU A 123 1.28 -1.80 6.48
C LEU A 123 0.18 -0.71 6.49
N VAL A 124 0.20 0.18 5.52
CA VAL A 124 -0.75 1.32 5.43
C VAL A 124 -1.30 1.44 4.00
N LEU A 125 -2.61 1.64 3.89
CA LEU A 125 -3.29 2.03 2.66
C LEU A 125 -3.55 3.54 2.68
N ILE A 126 -3.04 4.26 1.68
CA ILE A 126 -3.30 5.68 1.47
C ILE A 126 -4.26 5.82 0.28
N MET A 127 -5.45 6.34 0.54
CA MET A 127 -6.44 6.59 -0.50
C MET A 127 -5.99 7.73 -1.41
N ALA A 128 -6.25 7.61 -2.71
CA ALA A 128 -5.88 8.63 -3.69
C ALA A 128 -6.44 10.01 -3.35
N LYS A 129 -7.69 10.06 -2.86
CA LYS A 129 -8.39 11.29 -2.47
C LYS A 129 -7.79 12.02 -1.27
N ASP A 130 -7.07 11.31 -0.40
CA ASP A 130 -6.46 11.90 0.79
C ASP A 130 -5.01 12.31 0.53
N ARG A 131 -4.42 11.95 -0.61
CA ARG A 131 -3.03 12.27 -0.95
C ARG A 131 -2.92 13.70 -1.47
N VAL A 132 -2.10 14.52 -0.79
CA VAL A 132 -1.81 15.90 -1.20
C VAL A 132 -0.57 15.96 -2.07
N TRP A 133 0.49 15.24 -1.70
CA TRP A 133 1.74 15.15 -2.45
C TRP A 133 2.44 13.81 -2.16
N CYS A 134 3.37 13.44 -3.03
CA CYS A 134 4.14 12.20 -2.92
C CYS A 134 5.50 12.38 -3.59
N ASP A 135 6.56 12.20 -2.80
CA ASP A 135 7.94 12.32 -3.23
C ASP A 135 8.70 11.02 -2.97
N VAL A 136 9.70 10.72 -3.79
CA VAL A 136 10.66 9.65 -3.48
C VAL A 136 11.64 10.16 -2.43
N GLU A 137 11.82 9.40 -1.35
CA GLU A 137 12.88 9.68 -0.39
C GLU A 137 14.20 9.19 -1.00
N CYS A 138 15.04 10.13 -1.46
CA CYS A 138 16.42 9.81 -1.84
C CYS A 138 17.22 9.53 -0.56
N GLY A 139 17.72 8.30 -0.42
CA GLY A 139 18.52 7.91 0.75
C GLY A 139 19.87 8.61 0.76
N LEU A 140 20.41 8.86 1.96
CA LEU A 140 21.80 9.33 2.12
C LEU A 140 22.82 8.35 1.53
N GLU A 141 22.52 7.04 1.49
CA GLU A 141 23.41 6.01 0.91
C GLU A 141 23.62 6.20 -0.60
N GLU A 142 22.58 6.51 -1.38
CA GLU A 142 22.70 6.84 -2.81
C GLU A 142 23.47 8.16 -3.02
N LYS A 143 23.41 9.08 -2.04
CA LYS A 143 24.21 10.30 -2.05
C LYS A 143 25.67 10.04 -1.69
N LEU A 144 25.98 9.13 -0.76
CA LEU A 144 27.36 8.83 -0.36
C LEU A 144 28.15 8.14 -1.49
N GLU A 145 27.52 7.23 -2.24
CA GLU A 145 28.13 6.67 -3.46
C GLU A 145 28.42 7.74 -4.53
N SER A 146 27.59 8.79 -4.60
CA SER A 146 27.82 9.94 -5.50
C SER A 146 28.89 10.93 -5.00
N ILE A 147 29.23 10.91 -3.71
CA ILE A 147 30.23 11.81 -3.11
C ILE A 147 31.62 11.14 -3.03
N SER A 148 31.71 9.81 -3.18
CA SER A 148 32.98 9.06 -3.10
C SER A 148 33.70 8.84 -4.45
N LEU A 149 33.33 9.54 -5.53
CA LEU A 149 34.06 9.52 -6.80
C LEU A 149 34.79 10.86 -7.04
N SER A 150 35.88 11.06 -6.32
CA SER A 150 37.03 11.90 -6.70
C SER A 150 38.18 11.68 -5.74
#